data_AF-K0W8Q5-F1
#
_entry.id   AF-K0W8Q5-F1
#
_cell.length_a   1.000
_cell.length_b   1.000
_cell.length_c   1.000
_cell.angle_alpha   90.00
_cell.angle_beta   90.00
_cell.angle_gamma   90.00
#
_symmetry.space_group_name_H-M   'P 1'
#
loop_
_entity.id
_entity.type
_entity.pdbx_description
1 polymer ?
#
loop_
_entity_poly.entity_id
_entity_poly.type
_entity_poly.pdbx_seq_one_letter_code
_entity_poly.pdbx_strand_id
1 'polypeptide(L)'
;MRKALIGMKPDCIEDIIALVALYRPGPMENIPTYNARKHGDEELESIHPMIDHLLKETQGVIVYQEQVMQIAQVLSGYSLGEADLLRRAMGKKIKAEMDQQRERFVVGAVKNGVSKPQADNIFELLAKFANYGFNKSHAAAYAIVSYQTAYMKAHYPVEFLAASMTLDMSNTEKINDFRQDAKRLGIEVIAPSVQTSFRHFETGDNRIYYALAALKGVGESAVDHIVEVRGDKPFASIEDFCLRIDPRQVNRRVLESLIYAGAFDCFAMDRAQLAAGLDRILGYAQRAQENKLSGQSDIFGSALNSGPEKISLPPYSPWLASERLLKEFQVLGFYLTAHPLDSYSNILQKMRVQTFAEFSQAIKQGAANARLAGTVISKQERKTRTGNKMGIIVFSDSSGQFEAVLFSEMLNQYRDVLESGKSFLLTATGEERPEGIGLRIQTIQSLEEKSLQMQKALRVYVRDSGPLRMVAGHLNAKGDGLVSFIVIKEEGKREVEVALPEKYRITPEIAAALRAAPGVVDVELV
;
A
#
# COMPACT_ATOMS: atom_id res chain seq x y z
N MET A 1 8.62 15.17 -5.12
CA MET A 1 8.72 16.09 -3.97
C MET A 1 9.51 15.45 -2.83
N ARG A 2 9.24 14.19 -2.44
CA ARG A 2 9.97 13.47 -1.37
C ARG A 2 11.51 13.54 -1.47
N LYS A 3 12.09 13.29 -2.65
CA LYS A 3 13.54 13.41 -2.89
C LYS A 3 14.05 14.85 -2.65
N ALA A 4 13.27 15.85 -3.07
CA ALA A 4 13.63 17.25 -2.85
C ALA A 4 13.61 17.61 -1.35
N LEU A 5 12.61 17.14 -0.59
CA LEU A 5 12.57 17.29 0.88
C LEU A 5 13.79 16.65 1.57
N ILE A 6 14.13 15.40 1.19
CA ILE A 6 15.29 14.69 1.75
C ILE A 6 16.59 15.44 1.42
N GLY A 7 16.71 15.92 0.18
CA GLY A 7 17.87 16.69 -0.27
C GLY A 7 17.94 18.07 0.38
N MET A 8 16.81 18.71 0.68
CA MET A 8 16.75 20.04 1.26
C MET A 8 16.99 20.04 2.77
N LYS A 9 16.56 18.99 3.47
CA LYS A 9 16.62 18.88 4.94
C LYS A 9 15.99 20.13 5.59
N PRO A 10 14.67 20.34 5.44
CA PRO A 10 13.99 21.49 6.02
C PRO A 10 14.13 21.46 7.55
N ASP A 11 14.50 22.60 8.13
CA ASP A 11 14.70 22.81 9.57
C ASP A 11 13.92 24.02 10.11
N CYS A 12 13.27 24.79 9.23
CA CYS A 12 12.34 25.88 9.55
C CYS A 12 11.06 25.78 8.71
N ILE A 13 10.04 26.62 9.00
CA ILE A 13 8.78 26.60 8.24
C ILE A 13 8.97 27.20 6.85
N GLU A 14 9.83 28.22 6.73
CA GLU A 14 10.14 28.96 5.52
C GLU A 14 10.67 28.04 4.41
N ASP A 15 11.41 27.00 4.78
CA ASP A 15 11.81 25.92 3.88
C ASP A 15 10.61 25.24 3.20
N ILE A 16 9.59 24.89 3.99
CA ILE A 16 8.39 24.22 3.48
C ILE A 16 7.65 25.17 2.53
N ILE A 17 7.56 26.46 2.87
CA ILE A 17 6.97 27.51 2.03
C ILE A 17 7.73 27.63 0.71
N ALA A 18 9.06 27.68 0.76
CA ALA A 18 9.93 27.78 -0.40
C ALA A 18 9.82 26.55 -1.30
N LEU A 19 9.80 25.34 -0.73
CA LEU A 19 9.73 24.12 -1.52
C LEU A 19 8.39 23.98 -2.25
N VAL A 20 7.26 24.34 -1.62
CA VAL A 20 5.95 24.37 -2.28
C VAL A 20 5.96 25.33 -3.47
N ALA A 21 6.63 26.47 -3.34
CA ALA A 21 6.78 27.44 -4.43
C ALA A 21 7.72 26.95 -5.55
N LEU A 22 8.83 26.29 -5.20
CA LEU A 22 9.88 25.87 -6.13
C LEU A 22 9.59 24.56 -6.86
N TYR A 23 8.83 23.64 -6.27
CA TYR A 23 8.59 22.29 -6.82
C TYR A 23 7.56 22.30 -7.97
N ARG A 24 7.83 23.06 -9.04
CA ARG A 24 6.99 23.25 -10.23
C ARG A 24 7.85 23.36 -11.50
N PRO A 25 7.35 23.00 -12.70
CA PRO A 25 8.11 23.12 -13.95
C PRO A 25 8.62 24.55 -14.17
N GLY A 26 9.92 24.72 -14.35
CA GLY A 26 10.61 26.03 -14.37
C GLY A 26 11.43 26.26 -13.10
N PRO A 27 10.85 26.68 -11.96
CA PRO A 27 11.61 27.00 -10.76
C PRO A 27 12.24 25.79 -10.07
N MET A 28 11.88 24.56 -10.44
CA MET A 28 12.49 23.34 -9.90
C MET A 28 14.00 23.27 -10.14
N GLU A 29 14.50 23.92 -11.20
CA GLU A 29 15.92 24.03 -11.52
C GLU A 29 16.72 24.78 -10.45
N ASN A 30 16.06 25.61 -9.63
CA ASN A 30 16.70 26.36 -8.55
C ASN A 30 16.78 25.58 -7.23
N ILE A 31 16.13 24.41 -7.11
CA ILE A 31 16.16 23.61 -5.88
C ILE A 31 17.59 23.13 -5.54
N PRO A 32 18.42 22.65 -6.49
CA PRO A 32 19.81 22.30 -6.20
C PRO A 32 20.62 23.48 -5.65
N THR A 33 20.49 24.67 -6.24
CA THR A 33 21.16 25.89 -5.77
C THR A 33 20.68 26.31 -4.38
N TYR A 34 19.36 26.26 -4.14
CA TYR A 34 18.79 26.52 -2.82
C TYR A 34 19.39 25.57 -1.76
N ASN A 35 19.48 24.27 -2.07
CA ASN A 35 20.03 23.27 -1.16
C ASN A 35 21.53 23.47 -0.91
N ALA A 36 22.33 23.71 -1.96
CA ALA A 36 23.77 23.91 -1.84
C ALA A 36 24.09 25.13 -0.96
N ARG A 37 23.37 26.24 -1.16
CA ARG A 37 23.51 27.45 -0.33
C ARG A 37 23.07 27.22 1.10
N LYS A 38 21.95 26.52 1.30
CA LYS A 38 21.46 26.16 2.64
C LYS A 38 22.48 25.29 3.39
N HIS A 39 23.12 24.35 2.72
CA HIS A 39 24.07 23.41 3.33
C HIS A 39 25.48 24.01 3.50
N GLY A 40 25.72 25.20 2.96
CA GLY A 40 27.03 25.87 3.01
C GLY A 40 28.02 25.36 1.96
N ASP A 41 27.56 24.60 0.97
CA ASP A 41 28.38 24.11 -0.15
C ASP A 41 28.62 25.21 -1.21
N GLU A 42 27.76 26.23 -1.24
CA GLU A 42 27.85 27.41 -2.12
C GLU A 42 27.64 28.69 -1.29
N GLU A 43 28.45 29.73 -1.54
CA GLU A 43 28.25 31.02 -0.89
C GLU A 43 26.99 31.74 -1.41
N LEU A 44 26.35 32.51 -0.53
CA LEU A 44 25.21 33.35 -0.90
C LEU A 44 25.69 34.51 -1.78
N GLU A 45 25.39 34.44 -3.07
CA GLU A 45 25.69 35.53 -4.00
C GLU A 45 24.88 36.79 -3.64
N SER A 46 25.58 37.86 -3.27
CA SER A 46 25.00 39.17 -2.99
C SER A 46 24.58 39.84 -4.29
N ILE A 47 23.28 40.11 -4.46
CA ILE A 47 22.77 40.85 -5.62
C ILE A 47 23.00 42.34 -5.41
N HIS A 48 22.62 42.85 -4.23
CA HIS A 48 22.87 44.21 -3.80
C HIS A 48 22.65 44.31 -2.28
N PRO A 49 23.57 44.95 -1.52
CA PRO A 49 23.50 45.01 -0.05
C PRO A 49 22.15 45.47 0.53
N MET A 50 21.46 46.36 -0.18
CA MET A 50 20.12 46.85 0.21
C MET A 50 19.01 45.80 0.17
N ILE A 51 19.13 44.71 -0.60
CA ILE A 51 18.06 43.72 -0.78
C ILE A 51 18.44 42.31 -0.34
N ASP A 52 19.72 42.04 -0.04
CA ASP A 52 20.15 40.69 0.34
C ASP A 52 19.39 40.17 1.57
N HIS A 53 19.00 41.05 2.49
CA HIS A 53 18.17 40.70 3.65
C HIS A 53 16.76 40.20 3.28
N LEU A 54 16.18 40.64 2.15
CA LEU A 54 14.88 40.18 1.63
C LEU A 54 14.95 38.77 1.02
N LEU A 55 16.15 38.37 0.59
CA LEU A 55 16.42 37.09 -0.07
C LEU A 55 17.07 36.07 0.86
N LYS A 56 17.46 36.48 2.07
CA LYS A 56 18.10 35.62 3.07
C LYS A 56 17.25 34.38 3.39
N GLU A 57 15.94 34.57 3.55
CA GLU A 57 14.98 33.49 3.81
C GLU A 57 14.95 32.44 2.68
N THR A 58 15.21 32.87 1.44
CA THR A 58 15.16 32.03 0.25
C THR A 58 16.54 31.68 -0.29
N GLN A 59 17.57 31.74 0.55
CA GLN A 59 18.95 31.40 0.19
C GLN A 59 19.46 32.18 -1.04
N GLY A 60 19.11 33.47 -1.13
CA GLY A 60 19.51 34.33 -2.25
C GLY A 60 18.75 34.09 -3.55
N VAL A 61 17.79 33.16 -3.58
CA VAL A 61 16.97 32.89 -4.77
C VAL A 61 15.69 33.74 -4.72
N ILE A 62 15.32 34.39 -5.83
CA ILE A 62 14.06 35.13 -5.92
C ILE A 62 12.93 34.13 -6.19
N VAL A 63 12.08 33.90 -5.19
CA VAL A 63 11.02 32.88 -5.23
C VAL A 63 9.62 33.48 -5.23
N TYR A 64 9.43 34.55 -4.45
CA TYR A 64 8.10 35.08 -4.17
C TYR A 64 7.76 36.36 -4.95
N GLN A 65 6.47 36.53 -5.24
CA GLN A 65 5.94 37.77 -5.81
C GLN A 65 6.14 38.95 -4.87
N GLU A 66 5.98 38.72 -3.58
CA GLU A 66 6.17 39.70 -2.51
C GLU A 66 7.63 40.15 -2.41
N GLN A 67 8.61 39.26 -2.70
CA GLN A 67 10.01 39.65 -2.78
C GLN A 67 10.26 40.62 -3.94
N VAL A 68 9.67 40.38 -5.11
CA VAL A 68 9.76 41.30 -6.26
C VAL A 68 9.19 42.68 -5.90
N MET A 69 8.05 42.71 -5.20
CA MET A 69 7.42 43.95 -4.77
C MET A 69 8.29 44.71 -3.76
N GLN A 70 8.85 44.02 -2.76
CA GLN A 70 9.73 44.63 -1.75
C GLN A 70 11.05 45.12 -2.36
N ILE A 71 11.62 44.40 -3.32
CA ILE A 71 12.83 44.84 -4.04
C ILE A 71 12.57 46.15 -4.78
N ALA A 72 11.44 46.27 -5.49
CA ALA A 72 11.06 47.50 -6.19
C ALA A 72 10.80 48.67 -5.22
N GLN A 73 10.23 48.40 -4.05
CA GLN A 73 10.05 49.40 -3.00
C GLN A 73 11.38 49.90 -2.46
N VAL A 74 12.28 48.99 -2.06
CA VAL A 74 13.56 49.33 -1.41
C VAL A 74 14.54 49.97 -2.41
N LEU A 75 14.69 49.39 -3.60
CA LEU A 75 15.65 49.91 -4.58
C LEU A 75 15.12 51.14 -5.29
N SER A 76 13.85 51.18 -5.70
CA SER A 76 13.36 52.19 -6.65
C SER A 76 12.30 53.13 -6.08
N GLY A 77 12.00 53.03 -4.79
CA GLY A 77 11.03 53.91 -4.11
C GLY A 77 9.61 53.75 -4.63
N TYR A 78 9.22 52.54 -5.02
CA TYR A 78 7.83 52.23 -5.37
C TYR A 78 6.96 52.22 -4.11
N SER A 79 5.74 52.72 -4.20
CA SER A 79 4.69 52.35 -3.25
C SER A 79 4.28 50.88 -3.44
N LEU A 80 3.70 50.26 -2.42
CA LEU A 80 3.25 48.86 -2.52
C LEU A 80 2.21 48.64 -3.64
N GLY A 81 1.38 49.65 -3.90
CA GLY A 81 0.41 49.62 -5.01
C GLY A 81 1.09 49.66 -6.38
N GLU A 82 2.08 50.55 -6.56
CA GLU A 82 2.88 50.59 -7.79
C GLU A 82 3.68 49.29 -7.99
N ALA A 83 4.20 48.70 -6.90
CA ALA A 83 4.95 47.45 -6.95
C ALA A 83 4.08 46.25 -7.39
N ASP A 84 2.80 46.23 -7.02
CA ASP A 84 1.87 45.23 -7.57
C ASP A 84 1.58 45.48 -9.05
N LEU A 85 1.46 46.74 -9.49
CA LEU A 85 1.33 47.06 -10.91
C LEU A 85 2.53 46.56 -11.73
N LEU A 86 3.75 46.74 -11.20
CA LEU A 86 4.98 46.20 -11.77
C LEU A 86 4.91 44.67 -11.90
N ARG A 87 4.53 43.98 -10.82
CA ARG A 87 4.37 42.51 -10.81
C ARG A 87 3.35 42.05 -11.85
N ARG A 88 2.21 42.75 -11.99
CA ARG A 88 1.18 42.45 -12.99
C ARG A 88 1.67 42.67 -14.42
N ALA A 89 2.42 43.75 -14.65
CA ALA A 89 3.02 44.03 -15.95
C ALA A 89 4.01 42.94 -16.36
N MET A 90 4.87 42.49 -15.43
CA MET A 90 5.81 41.39 -15.65
C MET A 90 5.09 40.07 -16.00
N GLY A 91 3.96 39.78 -15.35
CA GLY A 91 3.15 38.60 -15.66
C GLY A 91 2.49 38.64 -17.05
N LYS A 92 2.02 39.81 -17.49
CA LYS A 92 1.35 39.98 -18.80
C LYS A 92 2.32 40.08 -19.99
N LYS A 93 3.60 40.40 -19.75
CA LYS A 93 4.64 40.53 -20.79
C LYS A 93 4.33 41.58 -21.87
N ILE A 94 3.62 42.65 -21.51
CA ILE A 94 3.33 43.73 -22.47
C ILE A 94 4.59 44.58 -22.60
N LYS A 95 5.25 44.51 -23.77
CA LYS A 95 6.55 45.15 -24.02
C LYS A 95 6.56 46.64 -23.68
N ALA A 96 5.55 47.38 -24.14
CA ALA A 96 5.43 48.82 -23.86
C ALA A 96 5.28 49.16 -22.37
N GLU A 97 4.52 48.36 -21.61
CA GLU A 97 4.38 48.54 -20.16
C GLU A 97 5.69 48.18 -19.44
N MET A 98 6.36 47.10 -19.86
CA MET A 98 7.64 46.67 -19.29
C MET A 98 8.75 47.70 -19.50
N ASP A 99 8.81 48.34 -20.68
CA ASP A 99 9.80 49.38 -20.96
C ASP A 99 9.58 50.62 -20.07
N GLN A 100 8.32 51.03 -19.86
CA GLN A 100 7.98 52.12 -18.92
C GLN A 100 8.35 51.77 -17.47
N GLN A 101 8.05 50.54 -17.04
CA GLN A 101 8.38 50.07 -15.71
C GLN A 101 9.90 49.95 -15.50
N ARG A 102 10.64 49.52 -16.52
CA ARG A 102 12.12 49.46 -16.52
C ARG A 102 12.71 50.84 -16.29
N GLU A 103 12.26 51.83 -17.06
CA GLU A 103 12.71 53.21 -16.90
C GLU A 103 12.39 53.75 -15.50
N ARG A 104 11.16 53.57 -15.01
CA ARG A 104 10.76 54.00 -13.66
C ARG A 104 11.57 53.31 -12.55
N PHE A 105 11.89 52.02 -12.72
CA PHE A 105 12.71 51.25 -11.79
C PHE A 105 14.15 51.79 -11.75
N VAL A 106 14.78 51.95 -12.91
CA VAL A 106 16.17 52.41 -13.03
C VAL A 106 16.34 53.83 -12.51
N VAL A 107 15.44 54.76 -12.88
CA VAL A 107 15.47 56.14 -12.37
C VAL A 107 15.33 56.17 -10.85
N GLY A 108 14.45 55.33 -10.29
CA GLY A 108 14.30 55.20 -8.84
C GLY A 108 15.56 54.64 -8.17
N ALA A 109 16.14 53.58 -8.75
CA ALA A 109 17.33 52.91 -8.23
C ALA A 109 18.55 53.83 -8.21
N VAL A 110 18.75 54.61 -9.27
CA VAL A 110 19.83 55.60 -9.35
C VAL A 110 19.68 56.70 -8.30
N LYS A 111 18.44 57.16 -8.03
CA LYS A 111 18.19 58.13 -6.95
C LYS A 111 18.53 57.58 -5.56
N ASN A 112 18.42 56.26 -5.38
CA ASN A 112 18.73 55.57 -4.14
C ASN A 112 20.19 55.04 -4.07
N GLY A 113 21.06 55.46 -4.99
CA GLY A 113 22.50 55.16 -4.93
C GLY A 113 22.93 53.88 -5.65
N VAL A 114 22.04 53.23 -6.41
CA VAL A 114 22.39 52.06 -7.24
C VAL A 114 22.91 52.52 -8.59
N SER A 115 24.02 51.94 -9.07
CA SER A 115 24.53 52.27 -10.41
C SER A 115 23.53 51.86 -11.50
N LYS A 116 23.43 52.64 -12.59
CA LYS A 116 22.53 52.33 -13.71
C LYS A 116 22.73 50.91 -14.28
N PRO A 117 23.96 50.43 -14.54
CA PRO A 117 24.17 49.06 -15.03
C PRO A 117 23.69 47.99 -14.04
N GLN A 118 23.88 48.21 -12.74
CA GLN A 118 23.43 47.28 -11.72
C GLN A 118 21.90 47.28 -11.58
N ALA A 119 21.26 48.44 -11.66
CA ALA A 119 19.81 48.55 -11.67
C ALA A 119 19.17 47.85 -12.88
N ASP A 120 19.79 47.99 -14.06
CA ASP A 120 19.37 47.28 -15.28
C ASP A 120 19.48 45.75 -15.10
N ASN A 121 20.61 45.25 -14.59
CA ASN A 121 20.81 43.83 -14.32
C ASN A 121 19.80 43.27 -13.31
N ILE A 122 19.53 44.01 -12.22
CA ILE A 122 18.55 43.60 -11.20
C ILE A 122 17.14 43.55 -11.81
N PHE A 123 16.76 44.54 -12.63
CA PHE A 123 15.46 44.54 -13.28
C PHE A 123 15.30 43.34 -14.23
N GLU A 124 16.33 43.00 -15.01
CA GLU A 124 16.33 41.82 -15.88
C GLU A 124 16.19 40.53 -15.09
N LEU A 125 16.86 40.44 -13.94
CA LEU A 125 16.73 39.31 -13.02
C LEU A 125 15.28 39.19 -12.51
N LEU A 126 14.69 40.28 -12.04
CA LEU A 126 13.29 40.32 -11.59
C LEU A 126 12.32 39.91 -12.71
N ALA A 127 12.53 40.41 -13.94
CA ALA A 127 11.69 40.09 -15.09
C ALA A 127 11.79 38.59 -15.47
N LYS A 128 12.97 37.99 -15.37
CA LYS A 128 13.18 36.56 -15.60
C LYS A 128 12.41 35.72 -14.58
N PHE A 129 12.52 36.08 -13.29
CA PHE A 129 11.89 35.33 -12.19
C PHE A 129 10.40 35.61 -12.01
N ALA A 130 9.88 36.76 -12.44
CA ALA A 130 8.46 37.08 -12.35
C ALA A 130 7.56 36.07 -13.09
N ASN A 131 8.10 35.34 -14.08
CA ASN A 131 7.41 34.23 -14.74
C ASN A 131 7.12 33.05 -13.81
N TYR A 132 7.91 32.88 -12.76
CA TYR A 132 7.87 31.74 -11.85
C TYR A 132 7.59 32.13 -10.40
N GLY A 133 7.58 33.44 -10.12
CA GLY A 133 7.30 34.03 -8.82
C GLY A 133 5.97 33.51 -8.25
N PHE A 134 6.02 32.98 -7.05
CA PHE A 134 4.85 32.42 -6.38
C PHE A 134 4.28 33.36 -5.34
N ASN A 135 2.97 33.29 -5.11
CA ASN A 135 2.34 34.07 -4.06
C ASN A 135 2.68 33.47 -2.68
N LYS A 136 3.43 34.22 -1.86
CA LYS A 136 3.93 33.75 -0.56
C LYS A 136 2.80 33.51 0.42
N SER A 137 1.78 34.37 0.47
CA SER A 137 0.67 34.20 1.42
C SER A 137 -0.11 32.90 1.19
N HIS A 138 -0.37 32.54 -0.07
CA HIS A 138 -0.96 31.25 -0.42
C HIS A 138 -0.03 30.08 -0.07
N ALA A 139 1.26 30.17 -0.40
CA ALA A 139 2.25 29.13 -0.08
C ALA A 139 2.35 28.89 1.44
N ALA A 140 2.40 29.97 2.22
CA ALA A 140 2.50 29.94 3.67
C ALA A 140 1.28 29.24 4.31
N ALA A 141 0.07 29.60 3.89
CA ALA A 141 -1.15 28.99 4.43
C ALA A 141 -1.17 27.45 4.26
N TYR A 142 -0.81 26.94 3.08
CA TYR A 142 -0.75 25.49 2.82
C TYR A 142 0.48 24.81 3.43
N ALA A 143 1.61 25.52 3.55
CA ALA A 143 2.78 25.00 4.25
C ALA A 143 2.48 24.75 5.74
N ILE A 144 1.67 25.59 6.38
CA ILE A 144 1.23 25.38 7.77
C ILE A 144 0.39 24.11 7.90
N VAL A 145 -0.54 23.83 6.98
CA VAL A 145 -1.30 22.57 6.98
C VAL A 145 -0.36 21.36 6.80
N SER A 146 0.64 21.50 5.92
CA SER A 146 1.65 20.46 5.70
C SER A 146 2.49 20.22 6.97
N TYR A 147 2.87 21.29 7.67
CA TYR A 147 3.57 21.20 8.95
C TYR A 147 2.70 20.56 10.04
N GLN A 148 1.42 20.95 10.16
CA GLN A 148 0.48 20.36 11.12
C GLN A 148 0.30 18.86 10.91
N THR A 149 0.18 18.42 9.66
CA THR A 149 0.07 16.99 9.33
C THR A 149 1.38 16.23 9.61
N ALA A 150 2.54 16.83 9.30
CA ALA A 150 3.83 16.26 9.67
C ALA A 150 4.04 16.18 11.19
N TYR A 151 3.63 17.22 11.93
CA TYR A 151 3.68 17.28 13.39
C TYR A 151 2.83 16.17 14.01
N MET A 152 1.58 16.01 13.57
CA MET A 152 0.71 14.92 14.03
C MET A 152 1.31 13.55 13.73
N LYS A 153 1.86 13.33 12.53
CA LYS A 153 2.53 12.07 12.19
C LYS A 153 3.79 11.81 13.04
N ALA A 154 4.51 12.86 13.43
CA ALA A 154 5.73 12.72 14.23
C ALA A 154 5.46 12.41 15.71
N HIS A 155 4.41 13.00 16.29
CA HIS A 155 4.11 12.90 17.72
C HIS A 155 2.99 11.93 18.07
N TYR A 156 2.01 11.75 17.18
CA TYR A 156 0.83 10.89 17.36
C TYR A 156 0.62 10.01 16.10
N PRO A 157 1.61 9.15 15.77
CA PRO A 157 1.61 8.43 14.50
C PRO A 157 0.45 7.43 14.38
N VAL A 158 0.02 6.83 15.48
CA VAL A 158 -1.07 5.83 15.51
C VAL A 158 -2.40 6.51 15.16
N GLU A 159 -2.71 7.60 15.84
CA GLU A 159 -3.92 8.41 15.65
C GLU A 159 -3.93 9.08 14.29
N PHE A 160 -2.80 9.62 13.84
CA PHE A 160 -2.67 10.24 12.54
C PHE A 160 -2.94 9.25 11.40
N LEU A 161 -2.38 8.03 11.49
CA LEU A 161 -2.59 7.01 10.47
C LEU A 161 -4.02 6.46 10.51
N ALA A 162 -4.59 6.20 11.68
CA ALA A 162 -5.98 5.77 11.81
C ALA A 162 -6.97 6.82 11.26
N ALA A 163 -6.75 8.10 11.53
CA ALA A 163 -7.54 9.20 10.97
C ALA A 163 -7.40 9.30 9.45
N SER A 164 -6.17 9.13 8.93
CA SER A 164 -5.91 9.13 7.48
C SER A 164 -6.57 7.93 6.77
N MET A 165 -6.51 6.74 7.37
CA MET A 165 -7.21 5.55 6.88
C MET A 165 -8.72 5.72 6.91
N THR A 166 -9.25 6.40 7.93
CA THR A 166 -10.69 6.71 8.04
C THR A 166 -11.14 7.71 6.98
N LEU A 167 -10.36 8.74 6.69
CA LEU A 167 -10.65 9.73 5.65
C LEU A 167 -10.76 9.07 4.26
N ASP A 168 -9.85 8.15 3.95
CA ASP A 168 -9.77 7.46 2.67
C ASP A 168 -10.31 6.02 2.74
N MET A 169 -11.29 5.75 3.62
CA MET A 169 -11.80 4.41 3.92
C MET A 169 -12.37 3.64 2.70
N SER A 170 -12.81 4.36 1.67
CA SER A 170 -13.30 3.78 0.42
C SER A 170 -12.18 3.43 -0.58
N ASN A 171 -10.96 3.90 -0.35
CA ASN A 171 -9.82 3.72 -1.24
C ASN A 171 -8.83 2.68 -0.68
N THR A 172 -8.97 1.44 -1.13
CA THR A 172 -8.16 0.31 -0.68
C THR A 172 -6.66 0.45 -0.98
N GLU A 173 -6.29 1.16 -2.05
CA GLU A 173 -4.88 1.40 -2.38
C GLU A 173 -4.24 2.30 -1.34
N LYS A 174 -4.90 3.41 -0.99
CA LYS A 174 -4.41 4.33 0.05
C LYS A 174 -4.38 3.67 1.44
N ILE A 175 -5.38 2.87 1.78
CA ILE A 175 -5.36 2.11 3.05
C ILE A 175 -4.12 1.20 3.09
N ASN A 176 -3.80 0.53 1.99
CA ASN A 176 -2.61 -0.30 1.91
C ASN A 176 -1.31 0.52 2.03
N ASP A 177 -1.23 1.71 1.43
CA ASP A 177 -0.10 2.63 1.61
C ASP A 177 0.06 3.05 3.07
N PHE A 178 -1.02 3.44 3.74
CA PHE A 178 -0.99 3.79 5.17
C PHE A 178 -0.62 2.60 6.05
N ARG A 179 -1.07 1.39 5.69
CA ARG A 179 -0.71 0.14 6.39
C ARG A 179 0.78 -0.15 6.27
N GLN A 180 1.37 0.04 5.09
CA GLN A 180 2.81 -0.11 4.91
C GLN A 180 3.60 0.93 5.70
N ASP A 181 3.10 2.17 5.76
CA ASP A 181 3.67 3.21 6.60
C ASP A 181 3.55 2.86 8.10
N ALA A 182 2.41 2.33 8.54
CA ALA A 182 2.23 1.82 9.91
C ALA A 182 3.26 0.72 10.24
N LYS A 183 3.43 -0.26 9.33
CA LYS A 183 4.42 -1.33 9.47
C LYS A 183 5.85 -0.80 9.55
N ARG A 184 6.20 0.23 8.77
CA ARG A 184 7.53 0.89 8.83
C ARG A 184 7.77 1.60 10.16
N LEU A 185 6.72 2.13 10.77
CA LEU A 185 6.76 2.79 12.08
C LEU A 185 6.65 1.81 13.26
N GLY A 186 6.50 0.51 12.99
CA GLY A 186 6.34 -0.52 14.03
C GLY A 186 4.94 -0.55 14.67
N ILE A 187 3.94 0.04 14.02
CA ILE A 187 2.54 0.06 14.47
C ILE A 187 1.83 -1.17 13.91
N GLU A 188 1.16 -1.92 14.80
CA GLU A 188 0.46 -3.14 14.43
C GLU A 188 -0.97 -2.83 13.93
N VAL A 189 -1.31 -3.29 12.72
CA VAL A 189 -2.68 -3.17 12.18
C VAL A 189 -3.43 -4.47 12.44
N ILE A 190 -4.38 -4.44 13.38
CA ILE A 190 -5.17 -5.59 13.82
C ILE A 190 -6.27 -5.88 12.78
N ALA A 191 -6.41 -7.15 12.43
CA ALA A 191 -7.43 -7.62 11.49
C ALA A 191 -8.86 -7.25 11.93
N PRO A 192 -9.80 -7.11 10.97
CA PRO A 192 -11.19 -6.81 11.30
C PRO A 192 -11.76 -7.90 12.21
N SER A 193 -12.54 -7.51 13.22
CA SER A 193 -13.24 -8.42 14.13
C SER A 193 -14.58 -7.84 14.57
N VAL A 194 -15.63 -8.66 14.61
CA VAL A 194 -16.92 -8.23 15.17
C VAL A 194 -16.84 -7.84 16.65
N GLN A 195 -15.79 -8.26 17.36
CA GLN A 195 -15.59 -7.96 18.78
C GLN A 195 -14.93 -6.61 19.02
N THR A 196 -13.94 -6.24 18.20
CA THR A 196 -13.06 -5.09 18.47
C THR A 196 -13.17 -3.99 17.43
N SER A 197 -13.63 -4.27 16.21
CA SER A 197 -13.70 -3.29 15.14
C SER A 197 -14.97 -2.44 15.22
N PHE A 198 -14.88 -1.22 14.69
CA PHE A 198 -15.96 -0.23 14.66
C PHE A 198 -16.19 0.27 13.22
N ARG A 199 -17.03 1.30 13.08
CA ARG A 199 -17.28 1.97 11.79
C ARG A 199 -16.02 2.63 11.24
N HIS A 200 -15.25 3.30 12.09
CA HIS A 200 -13.99 3.95 11.72
C HIS A 200 -12.79 3.13 12.21
N PHE A 201 -11.59 3.48 11.74
CA PHE A 201 -10.37 2.88 12.25
C PHE A 201 -10.15 3.38 13.67
N GLU A 202 -10.09 2.45 14.62
CA GLU A 202 -9.90 2.77 16.03
C GLU A 202 -8.44 2.56 16.44
N THR A 203 -8.04 3.27 17.48
CA THR A 203 -6.67 3.23 17.99
C THR A 203 -6.59 2.45 19.29
N GLY A 204 -5.48 1.78 19.50
CA GLY A 204 -5.08 1.17 20.76
C GLY A 204 -3.59 1.40 20.99
N ASP A 205 -3.06 0.82 22.07
CA ASP A 205 -1.63 0.96 22.40
C ASP A 205 -0.75 0.38 21.27
N ASN A 206 -0.08 1.29 20.54
CA ASN A 206 0.71 1.01 19.33
C ASN A 206 -0.02 0.15 18.27
N ARG A 207 -1.35 0.26 18.21
CA ARG A 207 -2.23 -0.59 17.40
C ARG A 207 -3.31 0.20 16.68
N ILE A 208 -3.66 -0.25 15.49
CA ILE A 208 -4.81 0.27 14.73
C ILE A 208 -5.76 -0.89 14.45
N TYR A 209 -7.00 -0.77 14.90
CA TYR A 209 -8.05 -1.75 14.63
C TYR A 209 -8.71 -1.46 13.29
N TYR A 210 -8.75 -2.46 12.42
CA TYR A 210 -9.34 -2.31 11.09
C TYR A 210 -10.83 -1.98 11.18
N ALA A 211 -11.28 -1.01 10.38
CA ALA A 211 -12.69 -0.62 10.32
C ALA A 211 -13.54 -1.65 9.58
N LEU A 212 -14.71 -2.03 10.12
CA LEU A 212 -15.63 -2.94 9.40
C LEU A 212 -16.24 -2.27 8.16
N ALA A 213 -16.40 -0.94 8.19
CA ALA A 213 -16.96 -0.20 7.05
C ALA A 213 -15.95 -0.03 5.90
N ALA A 214 -14.66 -0.33 6.12
CA ALA A 214 -13.65 -0.39 5.06
C ALA A 214 -13.75 -1.68 4.22
N LEU A 215 -14.58 -2.65 4.64
CA LEU A 215 -14.76 -3.91 3.93
C LEU A 215 -15.69 -3.74 2.72
N LYS A 216 -15.24 -4.20 1.56
CA LYS A 216 -16.06 -4.14 0.34
C LYS A 216 -17.31 -4.99 0.50
N GLY A 217 -18.47 -4.36 0.41
CA GLY A 217 -19.77 -5.05 0.55
C GLY A 217 -20.39 -4.96 1.94
N VAL A 218 -19.72 -4.30 2.90
CA VAL A 218 -20.26 -3.94 4.21
C VAL A 218 -20.66 -2.47 4.20
N GLY A 219 -21.94 -2.18 4.45
CA GLY A 219 -22.44 -0.80 4.54
C GLY A 219 -22.28 -0.23 5.94
N GLU A 220 -22.13 1.09 6.05
CA GLU A 220 -21.96 1.78 7.35
C GLU A 220 -23.11 1.48 8.32
N SER A 221 -24.37 1.47 7.85
CA SER A 221 -25.53 1.16 8.69
C SER A 221 -25.48 -0.25 9.29
N ALA A 222 -24.97 -1.23 8.53
CA ALA A 222 -24.81 -2.59 9.04
C ALA A 222 -23.75 -2.65 10.15
N VAL A 223 -22.68 -1.83 10.05
CA VAL A 223 -21.65 -1.74 11.08
C VAL A 223 -22.16 -1.02 12.31
N ASP A 224 -22.86 0.10 12.15
CA ASP A 224 -23.48 0.84 13.25
C ASP A 224 -24.42 -0.07 14.03
N HIS A 225 -25.24 -0.88 13.33
CA HIS A 225 -26.09 -1.90 13.96
C HIS A 225 -25.28 -2.98 14.71
N ILE A 226 -24.20 -3.50 14.13
CA ILE A 226 -23.35 -4.50 14.80
C ILE A 226 -22.74 -3.93 16.08
N VAL A 227 -22.23 -2.69 16.04
CA VAL A 227 -21.61 -2.00 17.18
C VAL A 227 -22.65 -1.68 18.25
N GLU A 228 -23.80 -1.15 17.87
CA GLU A 228 -24.92 -0.85 18.77
C GLU A 228 -25.37 -2.11 19.49
N VAL A 229 -25.61 -3.18 18.72
CA VAL A 229 -26.06 -4.45 19.26
C VAL A 229 -25.01 -5.05 20.18
N ARG A 230 -23.72 -4.96 19.86
CA ARG A 230 -22.61 -5.42 20.70
C ARG A 230 -22.61 -4.71 22.05
N GLY A 231 -22.73 -3.37 22.05
CA GLY A 231 -22.61 -2.56 23.26
C GLY A 231 -21.36 -2.94 24.07
N ASP A 232 -21.52 -3.08 25.39
CA ASP A 232 -20.43 -3.48 26.30
C ASP A 232 -20.26 -5.01 26.42
N LYS A 233 -21.14 -5.81 25.79
CA LYS A 233 -21.14 -7.28 25.90
C LYS A 233 -20.65 -7.93 24.60
N PRO A 234 -19.41 -8.45 24.55
CA PRO A 234 -18.89 -9.20 23.41
C PRO A 234 -19.82 -10.33 23.00
N PHE A 235 -19.77 -10.70 21.72
CA PHE A 235 -20.53 -11.83 21.21
C PHE A 235 -19.95 -13.14 21.77
N ALA A 236 -20.78 -14.01 22.34
CA ALA A 236 -20.28 -15.27 22.91
C ALA A 236 -19.97 -16.32 21.83
N SER A 237 -20.75 -16.32 20.76
CA SER A 237 -20.62 -17.24 19.63
C SER A 237 -21.27 -16.66 18.37
N ILE A 238 -21.17 -17.37 17.25
CA ILE A 238 -21.87 -17.00 16.01
C ILE A 238 -23.39 -17.02 16.20
N GLU A 239 -23.91 -17.93 17.03
CA GLU A 239 -25.33 -17.98 17.38
C GLU A 239 -25.76 -16.74 18.18
N ASP A 240 -24.97 -16.33 19.18
CA ASP A 240 -25.24 -15.11 19.94
C ASP A 240 -25.21 -13.86 19.04
N PHE A 241 -24.29 -13.83 18.07
CA PHE A 241 -24.29 -12.80 17.03
C PHE A 241 -25.61 -12.82 16.24
N CYS A 242 -26.03 -13.97 15.72
CA CYS A 242 -27.28 -14.12 14.96
C CYS A 242 -28.55 -13.78 15.75
N LEU A 243 -28.60 -14.07 17.06
CA LEU A 243 -29.74 -13.75 17.92
C LEU A 243 -29.92 -12.25 18.14
N ARG A 244 -28.84 -11.48 18.06
CA ARG A 244 -28.85 -10.06 18.41
C ARG A 244 -28.95 -9.14 17.18
N ILE A 245 -28.45 -9.56 16.02
CA ILE A 245 -28.49 -8.75 14.79
C ILE A 245 -29.88 -8.73 14.11
N ASP A 246 -30.10 -7.71 13.27
CA ASP A 246 -31.24 -7.66 12.35
C ASP A 246 -30.79 -8.12 10.95
N PRO A 247 -31.29 -9.26 10.43
CA PRO A 247 -30.95 -9.78 9.10
C PRO A 247 -31.29 -8.84 7.93
N ARG A 248 -32.16 -7.84 8.13
CA ARG A 248 -32.46 -6.82 7.12
C ARG A 248 -31.30 -5.86 6.93
N GLN A 249 -30.59 -5.53 8.00
CA GLN A 249 -29.41 -4.66 7.97
C GLN A 249 -28.15 -5.47 7.65
N VAL A 250 -28.01 -6.64 8.26
CA VAL A 250 -26.88 -7.57 8.04
C VAL A 250 -27.31 -8.69 7.10
N ASN A 251 -27.31 -8.37 5.80
CA ASN A 251 -27.74 -9.30 4.75
C ASN A 251 -26.66 -10.35 4.40
N ARG A 252 -26.99 -11.29 3.50
CA ARG A 252 -26.07 -12.35 3.02
C ARG A 252 -24.70 -11.80 2.59
N ARG A 253 -24.69 -10.71 1.83
CA ARG A 253 -23.46 -10.12 1.28
C ARG A 253 -22.57 -9.55 2.39
N VAL A 254 -23.17 -8.93 3.42
CA VAL A 254 -22.45 -8.43 4.58
C VAL A 254 -21.81 -9.60 5.35
N LEU A 255 -22.58 -10.64 5.65
CA LEU A 255 -22.07 -11.84 6.34
C LEU A 255 -20.94 -12.51 5.57
N GLU A 256 -21.09 -12.69 4.26
CA GLU A 256 -20.04 -13.27 3.41
C GLU A 256 -18.76 -12.42 3.45
N SER A 257 -18.91 -11.09 3.37
CA SER A 257 -17.78 -10.16 3.45
C SER A 257 -17.06 -10.24 4.80
N LEU A 258 -17.82 -10.30 5.91
CA LEU A 258 -17.29 -10.44 7.26
C LEU A 258 -16.55 -11.78 7.45
N ILE A 259 -17.07 -12.88 6.91
CA ILE A 259 -16.42 -14.21 6.95
C ILE A 259 -15.10 -14.15 6.18
N TYR A 260 -15.10 -13.65 4.94
CA TYR A 260 -13.90 -13.62 4.10
C TYR A 260 -12.81 -12.69 4.66
N ALA A 261 -13.21 -11.57 5.27
CA ALA A 261 -12.29 -10.65 5.95
C ALA A 261 -11.70 -11.23 7.25
N GLY A 262 -12.29 -12.29 7.81
CA GLY A 262 -11.86 -12.88 9.09
C GLY A 262 -12.48 -12.25 10.32
N ALA A 263 -13.57 -11.49 10.16
CA ALA A 263 -14.21 -10.81 11.28
C ALA A 263 -14.76 -11.77 12.36
N PHE A 264 -14.98 -13.04 12.00
CA PHE A 264 -15.45 -14.11 12.87
C PHE A 264 -14.35 -15.07 13.35
N ASP A 265 -13.08 -14.83 13.01
CA ASP A 265 -11.96 -15.69 13.44
C ASP A 265 -11.83 -15.74 14.98
N CYS A 266 -12.36 -14.75 15.69
CA CYS A 266 -12.46 -14.71 17.15
C CYS A 266 -13.26 -15.88 17.77
N PHE A 267 -14.11 -16.55 16.99
CA PHE A 267 -14.88 -17.72 17.44
C PHE A 267 -14.14 -19.05 17.25
N ALA A 268 -12.89 -19.03 16.77
CA ALA A 268 -12.09 -20.23 16.48
C ALA A 268 -12.77 -21.22 15.52
N MET A 269 -13.58 -20.71 14.60
CA MET A 269 -14.26 -21.49 13.55
C MET A 269 -13.53 -21.29 12.23
N ASP A 270 -13.45 -22.33 11.39
CA ASP A 270 -12.84 -22.18 10.08
C ASP A 270 -13.72 -21.33 9.15
N ARG A 271 -13.10 -20.42 8.40
CA ARG A 271 -13.82 -19.54 7.47
C ARG A 271 -14.55 -20.34 6.39
N ALA A 272 -14.00 -21.48 5.96
CA ALA A 272 -14.64 -22.37 5.00
C ALA A 272 -15.93 -23.00 5.55
N GLN A 273 -15.93 -23.35 6.84
CA GLN A 273 -17.11 -23.87 7.53
C GLN A 273 -18.23 -22.83 7.61
N LEU A 274 -17.88 -21.59 8.00
CA LEU A 274 -18.84 -20.49 8.08
C LEU A 274 -19.40 -20.13 6.71
N ALA A 275 -18.57 -20.11 5.67
CA ALA A 275 -19.00 -19.83 4.30
C ALA A 275 -19.94 -20.93 3.76
N ALA A 276 -19.62 -22.20 3.99
CA ALA A 276 -20.48 -23.31 3.58
C ALA A 276 -21.82 -23.33 4.35
N GLY A 277 -21.81 -22.88 5.61
CA GLY A 277 -22.98 -22.78 6.47
C GLY A 277 -23.77 -21.48 6.37
N LEU A 278 -23.42 -20.56 5.47
CA LEU A 278 -23.98 -19.21 5.40
C LEU A 278 -25.51 -19.20 5.30
N ASP A 279 -26.10 -20.11 4.52
CA ASP A 279 -27.56 -20.25 4.39
C ASP A 279 -28.24 -20.66 5.70
N ARG A 280 -27.60 -21.54 6.48
CA ARG A 280 -28.12 -21.97 7.79
C ARG A 280 -28.00 -20.87 8.84
N ILE A 281 -26.88 -20.12 8.82
CA ILE A 281 -26.62 -18.98 9.69
C ILE A 281 -27.65 -17.88 9.44
N LEU A 282 -27.88 -17.51 8.17
CA LEU A 282 -28.87 -16.51 7.80
C LEU A 282 -30.29 -16.94 8.17
N GLY A 283 -30.65 -18.20 7.89
CA GLY A 283 -31.96 -18.75 8.26
C GLY A 283 -32.20 -18.77 9.77
N TYR A 284 -31.17 -19.02 10.57
CA TYR A 284 -31.26 -18.94 12.03
C TYR A 284 -31.50 -17.51 12.50
N ALA A 285 -30.76 -16.53 11.97
CA ALA A 285 -30.93 -15.12 12.31
C ALA A 285 -32.33 -14.59 11.91
N GLN A 286 -32.86 -15.02 10.75
CA GLN A 286 -34.22 -14.67 10.31
C GLN A 286 -35.29 -15.20 11.25
N ARG A 287 -35.23 -16.49 11.63
CA ARG A 287 -36.17 -17.07 12.60
C ARG A 287 -36.09 -16.40 13.97
N ALA A 288 -34.88 -16.08 14.43
CA ALA A 288 -34.68 -15.38 15.69
C ALA A 288 -35.36 -14.00 15.70
N GLN A 289 -35.22 -13.24 14.61
CA GLN A 289 -35.85 -11.92 14.47
C GLN A 289 -37.38 -12.03 14.33
N GLU A 290 -37.89 -13.01 13.59
CA GLU A 290 -39.33 -13.27 13.48
C GLU A 290 -39.96 -13.60 14.83
N ASN A 291 -39.33 -14.48 15.62
CA ASN A 291 -39.77 -14.83 16.97
C ASN A 291 -39.78 -13.62 17.92
N LYS A 292 -38.81 -12.71 17.77
CA LYS A 292 -38.74 -11.47 18.55
C LYS A 292 -39.86 -10.49 18.20
N LEU A 293 -40.19 -10.37 16.91
CA LEU A 293 -41.28 -9.50 16.42
C LEU A 293 -42.68 -10.06 16.71
N SER A 294 -42.84 -11.38 16.65
CA SER A 294 -44.12 -12.04 16.93
C SER A 294 -44.45 -12.11 18.43
N GLY A 295 -43.49 -11.81 19.32
CA GLY A 295 -43.65 -11.96 20.77
C GLY A 295 -43.83 -13.42 21.21
N GLN A 296 -43.65 -14.37 20.29
CA GLN A 296 -43.76 -15.80 20.54
C GLN A 296 -42.41 -16.28 21.08
N SER A 297 -42.18 -16.02 22.38
CA SER A 297 -41.10 -16.71 23.09
C SER A 297 -41.40 -18.21 23.05
N ASP A 298 -40.45 -19.01 22.62
CA ASP A 298 -40.58 -20.46 22.59
C ASP A 298 -40.81 -20.97 24.03
N ILE A 299 -42.09 -21.11 24.42
CA ILE A 299 -42.53 -21.51 25.76
C ILE A 299 -42.00 -22.90 26.11
N PHE A 300 -41.62 -23.71 25.12
CA PHE A 300 -40.99 -25.01 25.32
C PHE A 300 -39.46 -24.97 25.30
N GLY A 301 -38.84 -23.96 24.67
CA GLY A 301 -37.39 -23.75 24.66
C GLY A 301 -36.83 -23.00 25.88
N SER A 302 -37.59 -22.07 26.45
CA SER A 302 -37.16 -21.23 27.59
C SER A 302 -37.09 -21.96 28.94
N ALA A 303 -37.69 -23.16 29.05
CA ALA A 303 -37.70 -23.97 30.27
C ALA A 303 -36.41 -24.78 30.48
N LEU A 304 -35.52 -24.84 29.48
CA LEU A 304 -34.21 -25.48 29.58
C LEU A 304 -33.13 -24.40 29.56
N ASN A 305 -32.46 -24.18 30.70
CA ASN A 305 -31.28 -23.31 30.89
C ASN A 305 -30.05 -23.78 30.08
N SER A 306 -30.22 -24.02 28.79
CA SER A 306 -29.18 -24.30 27.82
C SER A 306 -29.12 -23.07 26.92
N GLY A 307 -27.93 -22.54 26.67
CA GLY A 307 -27.73 -21.34 25.85
C GLY A 307 -28.27 -21.45 24.41
N PRO A 308 -27.88 -20.53 23.51
CA PRO A 308 -28.35 -20.52 22.14
C PRO A 308 -28.32 -21.90 21.48
N GLU A 309 -29.41 -22.30 20.83
CA GLU A 309 -29.46 -23.55 20.07
C GLU A 309 -28.32 -23.54 19.04
N LYS A 310 -27.40 -24.50 19.13
CA LYS A 310 -26.22 -24.54 18.26
C LYS A 310 -26.61 -24.76 16.81
N ILE A 311 -26.06 -23.95 15.91
CA ILE A 311 -26.30 -24.10 14.48
C ILE A 311 -25.54 -25.34 14.00
N SER A 312 -26.26 -26.35 13.54
CA SER A 312 -25.64 -27.49 12.84
C SER A 312 -25.12 -27.01 11.49
N LEU A 313 -23.80 -26.90 11.33
CA LEU A 313 -23.14 -26.51 10.08
C LEU A 313 -22.89 -27.75 9.21
N PRO A 314 -22.96 -27.63 7.87
CA PRO A 314 -22.70 -28.75 6.97
C PRO A 314 -21.22 -29.20 7.03
N PRO A 315 -20.92 -30.44 6.60
CA PRO A 315 -19.53 -30.85 6.37
C PRO A 315 -18.89 -29.95 5.32
N TYR A 316 -17.61 -29.64 5.50
CA TYR A 316 -16.87 -28.72 4.64
C TYR A 316 -15.45 -29.24 4.40
N SER A 317 -14.84 -28.76 3.32
CA SER A 317 -13.41 -28.94 3.06
C SER A 317 -12.69 -27.63 3.43
N PRO A 318 -11.64 -27.66 4.28
CA PRO A 318 -10.85 -26.47 4.58
C PRO A 318 -10.28 -25.85 3.30
N TRP A 319 -10.25 -24.52 3.24
CA TRP A 319 -9.64 -23.82 2.11
C TRP A 319 -8.13 -24.01 2.09
N LEU A 320 -7.58 -24.07 0.87
CA LEU A 320 -6.14 -23.93 0.69
C LEU A 320 -5.71 -22.52 1.12
N ALA A 321 -4.46 -22.36 1.56
CA ALA A 321 -3.95 -21.06 2.00
C ALA A 321 -4.07 -19.97 0.91
N SER A 322 -3.81 -20.33 -0.35
CA SER A 322 -3.95 -19.45 -1.52
C SER A 322 -5.40 -19.01 -1.75
N GLU A 323 -6.36 -19.93 -1.62
CA GLU A 323 -7.79 -19.65 -1.75
C GLU A 323 -8.28 -18.73 -0.62
N ARG A 324 -7.88 -19.00 0.62
CA ARG A 324 -8.20 -18.16 1.79
C ARG A 324 -7.72 -16.73 1.58
N LEU A 325 -6.46 -16.56 1.16
CA LEU A 325 -5.87 -15.25 0.89
C LEU A 325 -6.56 -14.53 -0.27
N LEU A 326 -6.96 -15.27 -1.33
CA LEU A 326 -7.69 -14.68 -2.45
C LEU A 326 -9.07 -14.16 -2.03
N LYS A 327 -9.80 -14.89 -1.18
CA LYS A 327 -11.08 -14.45 -0.62
C LYS A 327 -10.91 -13.23 0.29
N GLU A 328 -9.86 -13.21 1.10
CA GLU A 328 -9.49 -12.04 1.91
C GLU A 328 -9.23 -10.81 1.02
N PHE A 329 -8.46 -10.97 -0.05
CA PHE A 329 -8.18 -9.92 -1.02
C PHE A 329 -9.44 -9.37 -1.69
N GLN A 330 -10.44 -10.21 -1.98
CA GLN A 330 -11.68 -9.76 -2.63
C GLN A 330 -12.48 -8.76 -1.79
N VAL A 331 -12.36 -8.82 -0.46
CA VAL A 331 -13.11 -7.97 0.47
C VAL A 331 -12.26 -6.79 0.96
N LEU A 332 -10.98 -7.02 1.26
CA LEU A 332 -10.08 -5.97 1.75
C LEU A 332 -9.43 -5.15 0.64
N GLY A 333 -9.32 -5.72 -0.57
CA GLY A 333 -8.60 -5.11 -1.70
C GLY A 333 -7.08 -5.26 -1.63
N PHE A 334 -6.54 -5.88 -0.59
CA PHE A 334 -5.12 -6.22 -0.45
C PHE A 334 -4.95 -7.39 0.53
N TYR A 335 -3.76 -7.99 0.57
CA TYR A 335 -3.44 -9.06 1.51
C TYR A 335 -3.05 -8.50 2.88
N LEU A 336 -3.88 -8.72 3.90
CA LEU A 336 -3.68 -8.20 5.25
C LEU A 336 -2.85 -9.16 6.11
N THR A 337 -3.20 -10.45 6.09
CA THR A 337 -2.56 -11.47 6.95
C THR A 337 -1.21 -11.94 6.42
N ALA A 338 -1.15 -12.37 5.17
CA ALA A 338 0.08 -12.82 4.50
C ALA A 338 -0.04 -12.61 2.99
N HIS A 339 1.08 -12.37 2.30
CA HIS A 339 1.09 -12.37 0.85
C HIS A 339 1.30 -13.79 0.33
N PRO A 340 0.65 -14.24 -0.76
CA PRO A 340 0.91 -15.56 -1.35
C PRO A 340 2.38 -15.78 -1.79
N LEU A 341 3.15 -14.70 -1.92
CA LEU A 341 4.58 -14.74 -2.23
C LEU A 341 5.45 -15.07 -1.02
N ASP A 342 4.93 -14.94 0.20
CA ASP A 342 5.68 -15.18 1.44
C ASP A 342 6.11 -16.66 1.54
N SER A 343 5.28 -17.58 1.04
CA SER A 343 5.61 -19.00 0.90
C SER A 343 6.82 -19.26 -0.01
N TYR A 344 7.14 -18.33 -0.91
CA TYR A 344 8.24 -18.43 -1.87
C TYR A 344 9.43 -17.51 -1.52
N SER A 345 9.41 -16.85 -0.36
CA SER A 345 10.42 -15.87 0.08
C SER A 345 11.87 -16.37 -0.11
N ASN A 346 12.18 -17.61 0.31
CA ASN A 346 13.51 -18.22 0.15
C ASN A 346 13.95 -18.33 -1.33
N ILE A 347 13.03 -18.71 -2.22
CA ILE A 347 13.31 -18.86 -3.65
C ILE A 347 13.47 -17.47 -4.30
N LEU A 348 12.63 -16.52 -3.92
CA LEU A 348 12.69 -15.14 -4.40
C LEU A 348 14.00 -14.44 -4.01
N GLN A 349 14.47 -14.63 -2.77
CA GLN A 349 15.75 -14.11 -2.30
C GLN A 349 16.93 -14.71 -3.09
N LYS A 350 16.96 -16.05 -3.29
CA LYS A 350 17.99 -16.71 -4.09
C LYS A 350 18.04 -16.20 -5.54
N MET A 351 16.88 -15.87 -6.12
CA MET A 351 16.77 -15.37 -7.50
C MET A 351 16.96 -13.84 -7.63
N ARG A 352 17.23 -13.14 -6.52
CA ARG A 352 17.39 -11.68 -6.45
C ARG A 352 16.21 -10.93 -7.09
N VAL A 353 15.00 -11.36 -6.75
CA VAL A 353 13.76 -10.72 -7.21
C VAL A 353 13.58 -9.41 -6.46
N GLN A 354 13.22 -8.35 -7.19
CA GLN A 354 12.96 -7.02 -6.63
C GLN A 354 11.45 -6.86 -6.38
N THR A 355 11.09 -6.03 -5.41
CA THR A 355 9.70 -5.57 -5.24
C THR A 355 9.36 -4.52 -6.28
N PHE A 356 8.06 -4.36 -6.56
CA PHE A 356 7.58 -3.34 -7.48
C PHE A 356 7.91 -1.92 -6.99
N ALA A 357 7.82 -1.66 -5.68
CA ALA A 357 8.20 -0.37 -5.10
C ALA A 357 9.69 -0.04 -5.34
N GLU A 358 10.59 -1.00 -5.16
CA GLU A 358 12.02 -0.83 -5.46
C GLU A 358 12.27 -0.59 -6.95
N PHE A 359 11.62 -1.39 -7.81
CA PHE A 359 11.75 -1.23 -9.25
C PHE A 359 11.21 0.12 -9.72
N SER A 360 10.10 0.58 -9.14
CA SER A 360 9.52 1.90 -9.44
C SER A 360 10.46 3.05 -9.12
N GLN A 361 11.31 2.89 -8.09
CA GLN A 361 12.36 3.85 -7.77
C GLN A 361 13.58 3.71 -8.71
N ALA A 362 13.91 2.48 -9.12
CA ALA A 362 15.04 2.20 -10.01
C ALA A 362 14.80 2.68 -11.45
N ILE A 363 13.58 2.57 -11.98
CA ILE A 363 13.24 3.09 -13.32
C ILE A 363 13.52 4.59 -13.41
N LYS A 364 13.15 5.34 -12.36
CA LYS A 364 13.42 6.79 -12.27
C LYS A 364 14.90 7.14 -12.25
N GLN A 365 15.77 6.14 -12.06
CA GLN A 365 17.24 6.26 -12.10
C GLN A 365 17.84 5.70 -13.40
N GLY A 366 17.00 5.29 -14.36
CA GLY A 366 17.42 4.79 -15.67
C GLY A 366 17.43 3.25 -15.82
N ALA A 367 16.89 2.50 -14.85
CA ALA A 367 16.76 1.05 -14.99
C ALA A 367 15.63 0.66 -15.97
N ALA A 368 15.93 -0.16 -16.97
CA ALA A 368 14.94 -0.59 -17.98
C ALA A 368 14.39 -2.00 -17.74
N ASN A 369 15.14 -2.88 -17.08
CA ASN A 369 14.79 -4.29 -16.89
C ASN A 369 14.47 -4.59 -15.42
N ALA A 370 13.39 -5.33 -15.20
CA ALA A 370 12.89 -5.75 -13.91
C ALA A 370 12.83 -7.28 -13.85
N ARG A 371 13.21 -7.85 -12.70
CA ARG A 371 12.80 -9.19 -12.30
C ARG A 371 11.91 -9.07 -11.07
N LEU A 372 10.62 -9.32 -11.26
CA LEU A 372 9.57 -9.13 -10.26
C LEU A 372 8.91 -10.47 -9.96
N ALA A 373 8.26 -10.57 -8.81
CA ALA A 373 7.32 -11.64 -8.52
C ALA A 373 5.97 -11.05 -8.19
N GLY A 374 4.92 -11.67 -8.69
CA GLY A 374 3.57 -11.17 -8.54
C GLY A 374 2.55 -12.29 -8.50
N THR A 375 1.55 -12.13 -7.64
CA THR A 375 0.34 -12.96 -7.66
C THR A 375 -0.71 -12.31 -8.55
N VAL A 376 -1.28 -13.05 -9.48
CA VAL A 376 -2.32 -12.52 -10.38
C VAL A 376 -3.58 -12.20 -9.59
N ILE A 377 -4.04 -10.96 -9.67
CA ILE A 377 -5.31 -10.52 -9.10
C ILE A 377 -6.41 -10.63 -10.16
N SER A 378 -6.20 -9.96 -11.29
CA SER A 378 -7.19 -9.89 -12.36
C SER A 378 -6.51 -9.85 -13.74
N LYS A 379 -7.25 -10.32 -14.74
CA LYS A 379 -6.85 -10.35 -16.14
C LYS A 379 -7.94 -9.70 -16.98
N GLN A 380 -7.60 -8.67 -17.74
CA GLN A 380 -8.48 -8.03 -18.71
C GLN A 380 -7.90 -8.13 -20.11
N GLU A 381 -8.70 -8.55 -21.07
CA GLU A 381 -8.31 -8.55 -22.48
C GLU A 381 -8.94 -7.35 -23.18
N ARG A 382 -8.10 -6.51 -23.80
CA ARG A 382 -8.53 -5.36 -24.62
C ARG A 382 -7.98 -5.51 -26.03
N LYS A 383 -8.64 -4.87 -26.99
CA LYS A 383 -8.11 -4.69 -28.34
C LYS A 383 -7.38 -3.36 -28.41
N THR A 384 -6.17 -3.36 -28.97
CA THR A 384 -5.42 -2.14 -29.24
C THR A 384 -6.09 -1.36 -30.38
N ARG A 385 -5.72 -0.08 -30.53
CA ARG A 385 -6.16 0.77 -31.65
C ARG A 385 -5.83 0.17 -33.04
N THR A 386 -4.83 -0.71 -33.09
CA THR A 386 -4.38 -1.44 -34.28
C THR A 386 -5.11 -2.78 -34.48
N GLY A 387 -6.11 -3.11 -33.65
CA GLY A 387 -6.93 -4.33 -33.77
C GLY A 387 -6.35 -5.58 -33.10
N ASN A 388 -5.10 -5.52 -32.63
CA ASN A 388 -4.41 -6.62 -31.96
C ASN A 388 -4.91 -6.81 -30.52
N LYS A 389 -4.89 -8.06 -30.01
CA LYS A 389 -5.29 -8.36 -28.63
C LYS A 389 -4.16 -8.01 -27.66
N MET A 390 -4.49 -7.37 -26.54
CA MET A 390 -3.58 -7.00 -25.47
C MET A 390 -4.20 -7.43 -24.13
N GLY A 391 -3.40 -8.09 -23.29
CA GLY A 391 -3.80 -8.44 -21.93
C GLY A 391 -3.25 -7.42 -20.95
N ILE A 392 -4.11 -6.84 -20.13
CA ILE A 392 -3.72 -6.06 -18.95
C ILE A 392 -3.92 -6.98 -17.75
N ILE A 393 -2.84 -7.28 -17.04
CA ILE A 393 -2.87 -8.15 -15.87
C ILE A 393 -2.42 -7.33 -14.67
N VAL A 394 -3.24 -7.37 -13.63
CA VAL A 394 -2.93 -6.76 -12.33
C VAL A 394 -2.27 -7.83 -11.47
N PHE A 395 -1.05 -7.54 -11.05
CA PHE A 395 -0.29 -8.36 -10.12
C PHE A 395 -0.22 -7.69 -8.76
N SER A 396 -0.13 -8.50 -7.71
CA SER A 396 0.17 -8.06 -6.34
C SER A 396 1.53 -8.56 -5.91
N ASP A 397 2.30 -7.72 -5.23
CA ASP A 397 3.43 -8.14 -4.42
C ASP A 397 3.30 -7.63 -2.97
N SER A 398 4.34 -7.88 -2.16
CA SER A 398 4.38 -7.41 -0.76
C SER A 398 4.34 -5.89 -0.60
N SER A 399 4.61 -5.13 -1.67
CA SER A 399 4.68 -3.67 -1.71
C SER A 399 3.45 -3.01 -2.35
N GLY A 400 2.57 -3.77 -3.01
CA GLY A 400 1.34 -3.23 -3.58
C GLY A 400 0.92 -3.93 -4.86
N GLN A 401 0.03 -3.27 -5.59
CA GLN A 401 -0.48 -3.75 -6.88
C GLN A 401 0.24 -3.04 -8.03
N PHE A 402 0.47 -3.76 -9.12
CA PHE A 402 1.02 -3.19 -10.34
C PHE A 402 0.38 -3.79 -11.58
N GLU A 403 0.20 -2.95 -12.59
CA GLU A 403 -0.31 -3.38 -13.89
C GLU A 403 0.84 -3.74 -14.82
N ALA A 404 0.71 -4.89 -15.48
CA ALA A 404 1.64 -5.32 -16.49
C ALA A 404 0.92 -5.77 -17.76
N VAL A 405 1.50 -5.39 -18.90
CA VAL A 405 0.90 -5.56 -20.22
C VAL A 405 1.54 -6.73 -20.95
N LEU A 406 0.70 -7.60 -21.49
CA LEU A 406 1.07 -8.65 -22.44
C LEU A 406 0.56 -8.29 -23.84
N PHE A 407 1.46 -8.29 -24.81
CA PHE A 407 1.10 -8.17 -26.23
C PHE A 407 0.67 -9.52 -26.80
N SER A 408 0.04 -9.50 -27.98
CA SER A 408 -0.67 -10.62 -28.61
C SER A 408 0.06 -11.97 -28.54
N GLU A 409 1.36 -12.01 -28.86
CA GLU A 409 2.14 -13.25 -28.87
C GLU A 409 2.23 -13.88 -27.48
N MET A 410 2.60 -13.08 -26.48
CA MET A 410 2.70 -13.50 -25.08
C MET A 410 1.34 -13.80 -24.48
N LEU A 411 0.32 -13.02 -24.85
CA LEU A 411 -1.04 -13.28 -24.40
C LEU A 411 -1.49 -14.66 -24.86
N ASN A 412 -1.33 -15.00 -26.15
CA ASN A 412 -1.74 -16.31 -26.66
C ASN A 412 -0.99 -17.47 -25.99
N GLN A 413 0.27 -17.28 -25.60
CA GLN A 413 1.08 -18.32 -24.96
C GLN A 413 0.71 -18.54 -23.48
N TYR A 414 0.49 -17.47 -22.71
CA TYR A 414 0.35 -17.55 -21.25
C TYR A 414 -1.07 -17.32 -20.73
N ARG A 415 -2.05 -17.09 -21.62
CA ARG A 415 -3.45 -16.79 -21.26
C ARG A 415 -4.06 -17.80 -20.30
N ASP A 416 -3.87 -19.08 -20.55
CA ASP A 416 -4.52 -20.16 -19.79
C ASP A 416 -3.79 -20.46 -18.47
N VAL A 417 -2.52 -20.08 -18.39
CA VAL A 417 -1.71 -20.26 -17.17
C VAL A 417 -1.99 -19.12 -16.17
N LEU A 418 -2.29 -17.92 -16.66
CA LEU A 418 -2.53 -16.72 -15.85
C LEU A 418 -3.96 -16.70 -15.30
N GLU A 419 -4.14 -17.46 -14.22
CA GLU A 419 -5.35 -17.50 -13.41
C GLU A 419 -5.17 -16.70 -12.11
N SER A 420 -6.25 -16.09 -11.62
CA SER A 420 -6.25 -15.33 -10.37
C SER A 420 -5.83 -16.22 -9.18
N GLY A 421 -4.98 -15.69 -8.31
CA GLY A 421 -4.42 -16.39 -7.15
C GLY A 421 -3.12 -17.16 -7.41
N LYS A 422 -2.75 -17.41 -8.68
CA LYS A 422 -1.47 -18.04 -9.02
C LYS A 422 -0.32 -17.03 -8.97
N SER A 423 0.85 -17.50 -8.53
CA SER A 423 2.04 -16.67 -8.34
C SER A 423 3.10 -16.95 -9.39
N PHE A 424 3.66 -15.88 -9.97
CA PHE A 424 4.57 -15.97 -11.09
C PHE A 424 5.83 -15.13 -10.85
N LEU A 425 6.93 -15.61 -11.41
CA LEU A 425 8.14 -14.84 -11.64
C LEU A 425 8.04 -14.18 -13.01
N LEU A 426 8.27 -12.88 -13.03
CA LEU A 426 8.14 -12.03 -14.20
C LEU A 426 9.50 -11.40 -14.52
N THR A 427 9.91 -11.49 -15.78
CA THR A 427 10.93 -10.57 -16.33
C THR A 427 10.19 -9.56 -17.17
N ALA A 428 10.32 -8.28 -16.85
CA ALA A 428 9.60 -7.20 -17.50
C ALA A 428 10.55 -6.05 -17.85
N THR A 429 10.21 -5.31 -18.91
CA THR A 429 10.81 -4.01 -19.20
C THR A 429 9.87 -2.91 -18.74
N GLY A 430 10.40 -1.95 -17.99
CA GLY A 430 9.65 -0.80 -17.52
C GLY A 430 9.93 0.44 -18.35
N GLU A 431 8.88 1.22 -18.62
CA GLU A 431 8.97 2.52 -19.26
C GLU A 431 8.19 3.54 -18.41
N GLU A 432 8.80 4.68 -18.11
CA GLU A 432 8.12 5.77 -17.39
C GLU A 432 7.14 6.46 -18.34
N ARG A 433 5.86 6.47 -17.97
CA ARG A 433 4.80 7.15 -18.72
C ARG A 433 4.18 8.25 -17.85
N PRO A 434 3.50 9.24 -18.48
CA PRO A 434 2.84 10.32 -17.74
C PRO A 434 1.82 9.83 -16.70
N GLU A 435 1.20 8.68 -16.95
CA GLU A 435 0.13 8.11 -16.10
C GLU A 435 0.64 7.03 -15.12
N GLY A 436 1.94 6.77 -15.09
CA GLY A 436 2.55 5.76 -14.22
C GLY A 436 3.64 4.95 -14.92
N ILE A 437 4.04 3.85 -14.30
CA ILE A 437 5.05 2.95 -14.87
C ILE A 437 4.35 1.94 -15.76
N GLY A 438 4.66 1.98 -17.06
CA GLY A 438 4.24 0.94 -17.99
C GLY A 438 5.16 -0.27 -17.90
N LEU A 439 4.67 -1.39 -17.39
CA LEU A 439 5.40 -2.65 -17.40
C LEU A 439 5.02 -3.49 -18.63
N ARG A 440 6.02 -3.88 -19.41
CA ARG A 440 5.86 -4.85 -20.50
C ARG A 440 6.51 -6.17 -20.10
N ILE A 441 5.73 -7.23 -20.06
CA ILE A 441 6.23 -8.55 -19.68
C ILE A 441 6.99 -9.19 -20.86
N GLN A 442 8.18 -9.71 -20.57
CA GLN A 442 9.02 -10.47 -21.52
C GLN A 442 8.93 -11.98 -21.30
N THR A 443 8.95 -12.42 -20.04
CA THR A 443 8.86 -13.85 -19.70
C THR A 443 8.06 -14.05 -18.43
N ILE A 444 7.25 -15.10 -18.39
CA ILE A 444 6.46 -15.51 -17.22
C ILE A 444 6.85 -16.94 -16.88
N GLN A 445 7.13 -17.19 -15.61
CA GLN A 445 7.44 -18.52 -15.10
C GLN A 445 6.62 -18.78 -13.85
N SER A 446 5.95 -19.93 -13.77
CA SER A 446 5.21 -20.31 -12.57
C SER A 446 6.20 -20.49 -11.41
N LEU A 447 5.93 -19.83 -10.28
CA LEU A 447 6.75 -20.03 -9.07
C LEU A 447 6.54 -21.42 -8.49
N GLU A 448 5.36 -22.01 -8.70
CA GLU A 448 5.06 -23.37 -8.26
C GLU A 448 5.91 -24.39 -9.03
N GLU A 449 5.91 -24.32 -10.37
CA GLU A 449 6.74 -25.19 -11.21
C GLU A 449 8.23 -25.00 -10.96
N LYS A 450 8.66 -23.76 -10.73
CA LYS A 450 10.04 -23.47 -10.35
C LYS A 450 10.40 -24.00 -8.98
N SER A 451 9.50 -23.93 -8.01
CA SER A 451 9.70 -24.54 -6.70
C SER A 451 9.91 -26.05 -6.86
N LEU A 452 9.09 -26.70 -7.69
CA LEU A 452 9.21 -28.13 -7.99
C LEU A 452 10.54 -28.48 -8.69
N GLN A 453 11.05 -27.61 -9.56
CA GLN A 453 12.33 -27.83 -10.25
C GLN A 453 13.57 -27.55 -9.39
N MET A 454 13.45 -26.63 -8.43
CA MET A 454 14.57 -26.24 -7.53
C MET A 454 14.64 -27.11 -6.27
N GLN A 455 13.51 -27.59 -5.76
CA GLN A 455 13.43 -28.51 -4.63
C GLN A 455 13.68 -29.92 -5.11
N LYS A 456 14.96 -30.27 -5.20
CA LYS A 456 15.40 -31.57 -5.70
C LYS A 456 15.47 -32.62 -4.61
N ALA A 457 15.31 -32.26 -3.34
CA ALA A 457 15.33 -33.23 -2.26
C ALA A 457 14.25 -32.97 -1.19
N LEU A 458 13.70 -34.04 -0.66
CA LEU A 458 12.76 -34.07 0.47
C LEU A 458 13.42 -34.88 1.58
N ARG A 459 13.57 -34.27 2.76
CA ARG A 459 14.06 -34.92 3.96
C ARG A 459 12.91 -35.13 4.93
N VAL A 460 12.67 -36.38 5.33
CA VAL A 460 11.62 -36.74 6.28
C VAL A 460 12.28 -37.22 7.57
N TYR A 461 12.06 -36.51 8.67
CA TYR A 461 12.61 -36.85 9.98
C TYR A 461 11.65 -37.79 10.71
N VAL A 462 12.13 -38.97 11.12
CA VAL A 462 11.33 -40.00 11.80
C VAL A 462 12.07 -40.55 13.02
N ARG A 463 11.34 -40.99 14.05
CA ARG A 463 11.93 -41.65 15.23
C ARG A 463 11.93 -43.17 15.13
N ASP A 464 10.95 -43.75 14.43
CA ASP A 464 10.79 -45.19 14.25
C ASP A 464 10.25 -45.53 12.85
N SER A 465 10.09 -46.84 12.57
CA SER A 465 9.59 -47.36 11.28
C SER A 465 8.06 -47.31 11.12
N GLY A 466 7.31 -46.86 12.13
CA GLY A 466 5.85 -46.82 12.13
C GLY A 466 5.23 -45.99 11.01
N PRO A 467 5.74 -44.78 10.68
CA PRO A 467 5.17 -43.92 9.64
C PRO A 467 5.41 -44.42 8.21
N LEU A 468 6.37 -45.33 8.00
CA LEU A 468 6.87 -45.69 6.66
C LEU A 468 5.76 -46.19 5.72
N ARG A 469 4.80 -46.95 6.24
CA ARG A 469 3.70 -47.49 5.42
C ARG A 469 2.77 -46.40 4.89
N MET A 470 2.55 -45.37 5.69
CA MET A 470 1.67 -44.26 5.32
C MET A 470 2.42 -43.26 4.42
N VAL A 471 3.68 -42.99 4.74
CA VAL A 471 4.57 -42.18 3.89
C VAL A 471 4.72 -42.80 2.49
N ALA A 472 4.88 -44.12 2.41
CA ALA A 472 4.94 -44.83 1.12
C ALA A 472 3.68 -44.60 0.27
N GLY A 473 2.50 -44.54 0.90
CA GLY A 473 1.23 -44.26 0.21
C GLY A 473 1.12 -42.84 -0.37
N HIS A 474 1.94 -41.90 0.08
CA HIS A 474 2.03 -40.55 -0.50
C HIS A 474 3.13 -40.41 -1.56
N LEU A 475 4.07 -41.37 -1.63
CA LEU A 475 5.19 -41.42 -2.59
C LEU A 475 4.89 -42.38 -3.76
N ASN A 476 3.68 -42.33 -4.33
CA ASN A 476 3.25 -43.27 -5.38
C ASN A 476 3.61 -42.84 -6.81
N ALA A 477 4.03 -41.59 -7.01
CA ALA A 477 4.32 -41.04 -8.34
C ALA A 477 5.83 -40.87 -8.55
N LYS A 478 6.36 -41.46 -9.63
CA LYS A 478 7.75 -41.25 -10.08
C LYS A 478 7.93 -39.80 -10.51
N GLY A 479 9.04 -39.18 -10.12
CA GLY A 479 9.38 -37.80 -10.44
C GLY A 479 10.89 -37.56 -10.39
N ASP A 480 11.33 -36.31 -10.25
CA ASP A 480 12.76 -35.95 -10.29
C ASP A 480 13.41 -35.69 -8.92
N GLY A 481 12.63 -35.81 -7.84
CA GLY A 481 13.03 -35.49 -6.49
C GLY A 481 13.64 -36.66 -5.72
N LEU A 482 14.74 -36.41 -5.01
CA LEU A 482 15.40 -37.35 -4.10
C LEU A 482 14.71 -37.32 -2.73
N VAL A 483 14.31 -38.48 -2.21
CA VAL A 483 13.72 -38.56 -0.85
C VAL A 483 14.71 -39.22 0.08
N SER A 484 15.01 -38.58 1.21
CA SER A 484 15.87 -39.12 2.25
C SER A 484 15.14 -39.15 3.58
N PHE A 485 15.24 -40.27 4.29
CA PHE A 485 14.73 -40.40 5.65
C PHE A 485 15.85 -40.17 6.64
N ILE A 486 15.65 -39.23 7.56
CA ILE A 486 16.57 -39.00 8.66
C ILE A 486 15.99 -39.67 9.90
N VAL A 487 16.56 -40.81 10.27
CA VAL A 487 16.15 -41.57 11.45
C VAL A 487 16.91 -41.05 12.66
N ILE A 488 16.19 -40.38 13.56
CA ILE A 488 16.74 -39.84 14.80
C ILE A 488 16.75 -40.96 15.85
N LYS A 489 17.95 -41.45 16.20
CA LYS A 489 18.14 -42.47 17.25
C LYS A 489 18.73 -41.85 18.52
N GLU A 490 18.52 -42.53 19.65
CA GLU A 490 19.10 -42.18 20.96
C GLU A 490 18.79 -40.75 21.42
N GLU A 491 17.51 -40.35 21.37
CA GLU A 491 17.04 -39.01 21.80
C GLU A 491 17.77 -37.83 21.13
N GLY A 492 18.24 -38.01 19.89
CA GLY A 492 18.92 -36.96 19.12
C GLY A 492 20.45 -37.03 19.12
N LYS A 493 21.05 -38.07 19.72
CA LYS A 493 22.52 -38.24 19.72
C LYS A 493 23.07 -38.81 18.41
N ARG A 494 22.24 -39.43 17.57
CA ARG A 494 22.66 -40.02 16.30
C ARG A 494 21.58 -39.89 15.24
N GLU A 495 21.96 -39.33 14.09
CA GLU A 495 21.13 -39.26 12.90
C GLU A 495 21.65 -40.23 11.84
N VAL A 496 20.74 -41.00 11.24
CA VAL A 496 21.06 -41.90 10.13
C VAL A 496 20.24 -41.47 8.92
N GLU A 497 20.93 -41.01 7.87
CA GLU A 497 20.30 -40.66 6.60
C GLU A 497 20.18 -41.89 5.71
N VAL A 498 18.96 -42.21 5.30
CA VAL A 498 18.62 -43.30 4.38
C VAL A 498 18.00 -42.68 3.13
N ALA A 499 18.79 -42.55 2.07
CA ALA A 499 18.31 -42.09 0.78
C ALA A 499 17.57 -43.22 0.05
N LEU A 500 16.38 -42.92 -0.50
CA LEU A 500 15.68 -43.85 -1.38
C LEU A 500 16.40 -43.94 -2.74
N PRO A 501 16.45 -45.14 -3.34
CA PRO A 501 17.12 -45.33 -4.63
C PRO A 501 16.31 -44.76 -5.82
N GLU A 502 14.99 -44.67 -5.69
CA GLU A 502 14.11 -44.12 -6.71
C GLU A 502 13.83 -42.63 -6.50
N LYS A 503 13.54 -41.92 -7.60
CA LYS A 503 13.14 -40.51 -7.56
C LYS A 503 11.61 -40.39 -7.59
N TYR A 504 11.10 -39.50 -6.76
CA TYR A 504 9.66 -39.30 -6.55
C TYR A 504 9.25 -37.88 -6.93
N ARG A 505 7.97 -37.71 -7.25
CA ARG A 505 7.38 -36.39 -7.44
C ARG A 505 7.20 -35.75 -6.06
N ILE A 506 8.01 -34.74 -5.76
CA ILE A 506 7.94 -33.97 -4.52
C ILE A 506 7.13 -32.70 -4.79
N THR A 507 6.12 -32.40 -3.98
CA THR A 507 5.37 -31.13 -4.01
C THR A 507 5.24 -30.57 -2.59
N PRO A 508 5.04 -29.25 -2.42
CA PRO A 508 4.73 -28.67 -1.11
C PRO A 508 3.50 -29.28 -0.44
N GLU A 509 2.50 -29.68 -1.22
CA GLU A 509 1.29 -30.38 -0.74
C GLU A 509 1.62 -31.77 -0.18
N ILE A 510 2.48 -32.54 -0.87
CA ILE A 510 2.95 -33.85 -0.38
C ILE A 510 3.77 -33.66 0.89
N ALA A 511 4.64 -32.64 0.96
CA ALA A 511 5.40 -32.35 2.17
C ALA A 511 4.49 -31.99 3.35
N ALA A 512 3.43 -31.20 3.13
CA ALA A 512 2.44 -30.88 4.16
C ALA A 512 1.65 -32.12 4.61
N ALA A 513 1.25 -32.99 3.69
CA ALA A 513 0.58 -34.26 4.00
C ALA A 513 1.50 -35.19 4.82
N LEU A 514 2.79 -35.24 4.51
CA LEU A 514 3.79 -36.01 5.25
C LEU A 514 4.05 -35.43 6.64
N ARG A 515 4.02 -34.10 6.82
CA ARG A 515 4.10 -33.50 8.17
C ARG A 515 2.91 -33.86 9.05
N ALA A 516 1.73 -34.04 8.45
CA ALA A 516 0.52 -34.44 9.16
C ALA A 516 0.50 -35.93 9.54
N ALA A 517 1.46 -36.74 9.08
CA ALA A 517 1.51 -38.16 9.36
C ALA A 517 1.95 -38.46 10.81
N PRO A 518 1.22 -39.29 11.57
CA PRO A 518 1.61 -39.66 12.93
C PRO A 518 3.00 -40.31 12.96
N GLY A 519 3.89 -39.77 13.79
CA GLY A 519 5.27 -40.25 13.98
C GLY A 519 6.32 -39.62 13.07
N VAL A 520 5.94 -38.72 12.15
CA VAL A 520 6.87 -37.83 11.45
C VAL A 520 7.19 -36.63 12.36
N VAL A 521 8.47 -36.36 12.57
CA VAL A 521 8.95 -35.28 13.44
C VAL A 521 8.96 -33.95 12.70
N ASP A 522 9.50 -33.96 11.49
CA ASP A 522 9.55 -32.81 10.60
C ASP A 522 9.75 -33.27 9.15
N VAL A 523 9.45 -32.38 8.21
CA VAL A 523 9.68 -32.59 6.78
C VAL A 523 10.29 -31.34 6.19
N GLU A 524 11.47 -31.48 5.60
CA GLU A 524 12.24 -30.39 5.00
C GLU A 524 12.30 -30.58 3.49
N LEU A 525 12.03 -29.50 2.74
CA LEU A 525 12.20 -29.42 1.30
C LEU A 525 13.50 -28.66 1.00
N VAL A 526 14.45 -29.33 0.32
CA VAL A 526 15.82 -28.88 0.06
C VAL A 526 16.03 -28.48 -1.40
#